data_AF-A0A9X7HJZ4-F1
#
_entry.id   AF-A0A9X7HJZ4-F1
#
_cell.length_a   1.000
_cell.length_b   1.000
_cell.length_c   1.000
_cell.angle_alpha   90.00
_cell.angle_beta   90.00
_cell.angle_gamma   90.00
#
_symmetry.space_group_name_H-M   'P 1'
#
loop_
_entity.id
_entity.type
_entity.pdbx_description
1 polymer ?
#
loop_
_entity_poly.entity_id
_entity_poly.type
_entity_poly.pdbx_seq_one_letter_code
_entity_poly.pdbx_strand_id
1 'polypeptide(L)'
;MKKRQLGNSDLFVTEMGLGCMSLGTSETEAMRIIDEAIDLGINFFDTADLYDYGLNEEFVGKALKGKRDQIVLSTKVGNRWTEEKNGWSWDPSKAYIKTEVKESLRRL
;
A
#
# COMPACT_ATOMS: atom_id res chain seq x y z
N MET A 1 15.19 -9.21 -10.79
CA MET A 1 14.71 -10.05 -9.67
C MET A 1 13.80 -11.17 -10.20
N LYS A 2 13.82 -12.38 -9.60
CA LYS A 2 12.92 -13.49 -10.00
C LYS A 2 11.47 -13.16 -9.64
N LYS A 3 10.51 -13.58 -10.49
CA LYS A 3 9.07 -13.38 -10.28
C LYS A 3 8.35 -14.72 -10.16
N ARG A 4 7.25 -14.74 -9.40
CA ARG A 4 6.32 -15.87 -9.28
C ARG A 4 4.89 -15.41 -9.54
N GLN A 5 4.07 -16.32 -10.04
CA GLN A 5 2.64 -16.07 -10.22
C GLN A 5 1.93 -16.03 -8.86
N LEU A 6 1.07 -15.04 -8.65
CA LEU A 6 0.29 -14.91 -7.42
C LEU A 6 -1.01 -15.73 -7.53
N GLY A 7 -1.03 -16.91 -6.92
CA GLY A 7 -2.17 -17.83 -6.99
C GLY A 7 -2.48 -18.22 -8.44
N ASN A 8 -3.77 -18.16 -8.81
CA ASN A 8 -4.23 -18.40 -10.18
C ASN A 8 -4.49 -17.09 -10.95
N SER A 9 -3.94 -15.97 -10.51
CA SER A 9 -4.10 -14.67 -11.18
C SER A 9 -3.08 -14.48 -12.29
N ASP A 10 -3.25 -13.44 -13.10
CA ASP A 10 -2.26 -13.01 -14.10
C ASP A 10 -1.16 -12.10 -13.51
N LEU A 11 -1.08 -11.98 -12.18
CA LEU A 11 -0.09 -11.14 -11.50
C LEU A 11 1.22 -11.90 -11.30
N PHE A 12 2.32 -11.31 -11.80
CA PHE A 12 3.68 -11.80 -11.57
C PHE A 12 4.42 -10.85 -10.64
N VAL A 13 4.58 -11.29 -9.39
CA VAL A 13 5.22 -10.52 -8.30
C VAL A 13 6.65 -10.99 -8.09
N THR A 14 7.54 -10.09 -7.70
CA THR A 14 8.90 -10.44 -7.29
C THR A 14 8.89 -11.33 -6.06
N GLU A 15 9.84 -12.28 -5.97
CA GLU A 15 9.96 -13.17 -4.79
C GLU A 15 10.16 -12.39 -3.47
N MET A 16 10.74 -11.19 -3.58
CA MET A 16 10.83 -10.21 -2.49
C MET A 16 9.87 -9.06 -2.81
N GLY A 17 9.02 -8.70 -1.85
CA GLY A 17 8.16 -7.51 -1.89
C GLY A 17 8.58 -6.46 -0.87
N LEU A 18 8.05 -5.26 -1.00
CA LEU A 18 8.20 -4.18 -0.03
C LEU A 18 6.95 -4.10 0.85
N GLY A 19 7.09 -4.42 2.13
CA GLY A 19 6.07 -4.12 3.14
C GLY A 19 6.19 -2.67 3.59
N CYS A 20 5.18 -1.85 3.28
CA CYS A 20 5.22 -0.40 3.46
C CYS A 20 4.97 0.05 4.90
N MET A 21 4.50 -0.81 5.81
CA MET A 21 4.18 -0.45 7.21
C MET A 21 5.37 0.20 7.94
N SER A 22 6.61 -0.16 7.60
CA SER A 22 7.82 0.34 8.27
C SER A 22 8.45 1.57 7.61
N LEU A 23 7.80 2.20 6.62
CA LEU A 23 8.32 3.43 5.98
C LEU A 23 8.46 4.59 6.98
N GLY A 24 7.71 4.55 8.09
CA GLY A 24 7.64 5.64 9.05
C GLY A 24 6.87 6.84 8.52
N THR A 25 6.95 7.96 9.25
CA THR A 25 6.15 9.16 8.99
C THR A 25 6.94 10.30 8.33
N SER A 26 8.22 10.07 7.99
CA SER A 26 9.04 11.01 7.24
C SER A 26 8.88 10.76 5.74
N GLU A 27 8.26 11.72 5.03
CA GLU A 27 8.04 11.62 3.59
C GLU A 27 9.36 11.42 2.83
N THR A 28 10.40 12.18 3.16
CA THR A 28 11.71 12.07 2.49
C THR A 28 12.32 10.68 2.62
N GLU A 29 12.26 10.07 3.80
CA GLU A 29 12.79 8.72 4.00
C GLU A 29 11.93 7.66 3.33
N ALA A 30 10.60 7.81 3.38
CA ALA A 30 9.67 6.91 2.70
C ALA A 30 9.91 6.89 1.19
N MET A 31 10.05 8.07 0.57
CA MET A 31 10.36 8.21 -0.87
C MET A 31 11.70 7.56 -1.21
N ARG A 32 12.75 7.80 -0.41
CA ARG A 32 14.08 7.21 -0.61
C ARG A 32 14.06 5.68 -0.56
N ILE A 33 13.34 5.10 0.41
CA ILE A 33 13.21 3.64 0.54
C ILE A 33 12.44 3.05 -0.64
N ILE A 34 11.35 3.69 -1.05
CA ILE A 34 10.53 3.23 -2.18
C ILE A 34 11.33 3.30 -3.49
N ASP A 35 11.99 4.42 -3.78
CA ASP A 35 12.78 4.58 -5.00
C ASP A 35 13.89 3.52 -5.08
N GLU A 36 14.62 3.27 -3.98
CA GLU A 36 15.63 2.21 -3.92
C GLU A 36 15.03 0.81 -4.17
N ALA A 37 13.85 0.52 -3.62
CA ALA A 37 13.18 -0.76 -3.86
C ALA A 37 12.83 -0.95 -5.35
N ILE A 38 12.37 0.10 -6.02
CA ILE A 38 12.10 0.10 -7.47
C ILE A 38 13.40 -0.10 -8.25
N ASP A 39 14.46 0.62 -7.89
CA ASP A 39 15.76 0.54 -8.58
C ASP A 39 16.41 -0.85 -8.45
N LEU A 40 16.19 -1.54 -7.32
CA LEU A 40 16.58 -2.95 -7.11
C LEU A 40 15.67 -3.95 -7.85
N GLY A 41 14.62 -3.46 -8.50
CA GLY A 41 13.71 -4.24 -9.34
C GLY A 41 12.61 -4.97 -8.60
N ILE A 42 12.27 -4.54 -7.37
CA ILE A 42 11.08 -5.03 -6.63
C ILE A 42 9.83 -4.47 -7.30
N ASN A 43 8.83 -5.32 -7.54
CA ASN A 43 7.58 -4.89 -8.17
C ASN A 43 6.32 -5.18 -7.34
N PHE A 44 6.43 -5.70 -6.12
CA PHE A 44 5.27 -6.03 -5.29
C PHE A 44 5.29 -5.27 -3.98
N PHE A 45 4.37 -4.31 -3.84
CA PHE A 45 4.31 -3.41 -2.70
C PHE A 45 3.02 -3.66 -1.92
N ASP A 46 3.11 -3.70 -0.59
CA ASP A 46 1.99 -4.00 0.30
C ASP A 46 1.84 -2.93 1.39
N THR A 47 0.69 -2.25 1.38
CA THR A 47 0.29 -1.20 2.33
C THR A 47 -1.09 -1.53 2.93
N ALA A 48 -1.69 -0.60 3.68
CA ALA A 48 -3.04 -0.69 4.20
C ALA A 48 -3.56 0.72 4.49
N ASP A 49 -4.88 0.93 4.37
CA ASP A 49 -5.55 2.16 4.78
C ASP A 49 -5.18 2.57 6.22
N LEU A 50 -5.16 1.62 7.15
CA LEU A 50 -4.94 1.83 8.57
C LEU A 50 -3.54 2.39 8.91
N TYR A 51 -2.52 2.09 8.10
CA TYR A 51 -1.13 2.45 8.43
C TYR A 51 -0.97 3.96 8.47
N ASP A 52 -0.62 4.48 9.66
CA ASP A 52 -0.56 5.91 9.97
C ASP A 52 -1.84 6.66 9.53
N TYR A 53 -3.00 5.99 9.62
CA TYR A 53 -4.32 6.54 9.28
C TYR A 53 -4.39 7.13 7.87
N GLY A 54 -3.86 6.40 6.90
CA GLY A 54 -3.83 6.74 5.48
C GLY A 54 -2.55 7.42 5.01
N LEU A 55 -1.71 7.95 5.91
CA LEU A 55 -0.47 8.63 5.52
C LEU A 55 0.49 7.70 4.77
N ASN A 56 0.53 6.41 5.14
CA ASN A 56 1.36 5.43 4.46
C ASN A 56 0.96 5.25 2.99
N GLU A 57 -0.35 5.16 2.70
CA GLU A 57 -0.85 5.12 1.33
C GLU A 57 -0.54 6.42 0.59
N GLU A 58 -0.64 7.59 1.23
CA GLU A 58 -0.29 8.86 0.58
C GLU A 58 1.19 8.91 0.17
N PHE A 59 2.10 8.39 0.99
CA PHE A 59 3.51 8.27 0.61
C PHE A 59 3.73 7.30 -0.54
N VAL A 60 3.07 6.13 -0.51
CA VAL A 60 3.16 5.15 -1.61
C VAL A 60 2.61 5.77 -2.91
N GLY A 61 1.45 6.41 -2.89
CA GLY A 61 0.85 7.04 -4.08
C GLY A 61 1.75 8.12 -4.68
N LYS A 62 2.29 9.01 -3.82
CA LYS A 62 3.27 10.02 -4.25
C LYS A 62 4.50 9.40 -4.90
N ALA A 63 5.08 8.36 -4.29
CA ALA A 63 6.28 7.69 -4.79
C ALA A 63 6.05 6.96 -6.12
N LEU A 64 4.84 6.42 -6.32
CA LEU A 64 4.49 5.67 -7.53
C LEU A 64 4.03 6.56 -8.69
N LYS A 65 3.88 7.87 -8.49
CA LYS A 65 3.46 8.78 -9.56
C LYS A 65 4.40 8.69 -10.76
N GLY A 66 3.85 8.35 -11.94
CA GLY A 66 4.60 8.14 -13.18
C GLY A 66 5.33 6.79 -13.29
N LYS A 67 5.34 5.97 -12.23
CA LYS A 67 5.95 4.63 -12.20
C LYS A 67 4.93 3.52 -11.88
N ARG A 68 3.67 3.86 -11.61
CA ARG A 68 2.62 2.97 -11.08
C ARG A 68 2.34 1.73 -11.94
N ASP A 69 2.49 1.81 -13.26
CA ASP A 69 2.25 0.66 -14.14
C ASP A 69 3.31 -0.45 -14.00
N GLN A 70 4.44 -0.15 -13.36
CA GLN A 70 5.53 -1.10 -13.13
C GLN A 70 5.30 -1.94 -11.86
N ILE A 71 4.35 -1.54 -11.00
CA ILE A 71 4.18 -2.07 -9.64
C ILE A 71 2.84 -2.80 -9.51
N VAL A 72 2.90 -4.02 -8.98
CA VAL A 72 1.75 -4.73 -8.41
C VAL A 72 1.55 -4.21 -7.00
N LEU A 73 0.48 -3.45 -6.80
CA LEU A 73 0.18 -2.77 -5.55
C LEU A 73 -0.94 -3.49 -4.80
N SER A 74 -0.69 -3.83 -3.54
CA SER A 74 -1.64 -4.40 -2.58
C SER A 74 -1.94 -3.39 -1.47
N THR A 75 -3.22 -3.20 -1.16
CA THR A 75 -3.67 -2.51 0.05
C THR A 75 -4.77 -3.33 0.73
N LYS A 76 -5.14 -2.95 1.96
CA LYS A 76 -6.05 -3.69 2.83
C LYS A 76 -7.15 -2.76 3.34
N VAL A 77 -8.25 -3.36 3.77
CA VAL A 77 -9.44 -2.67 4.28
C VAL A 77 -10.12 -3.51 5.36
N GLY A 78 -10.87 -2.85 6.23
CA GLY A 78 -11.78 -3.47 7.20
C GLY A 78 -11.51 -3.03 8.65
N ASN A 79 -10.33 -2.51 8.93
CA ASN A 79 -10.05 -1.87 10.22
C ASN A 79 -10.49 -0.41 10.14
N ARG A 80 -11.64 -0.10 10.74
CA ARG A 80 -12.16 1.26 10.83
C ARG A 80 -11.57 1.98 12.02
N TRP A 81 -10.67 2.93 11.77
CA TRP A 81 -10.10 3.75 12.84
C TRP A 81 -11.15 4.63 13.51
N THR A 82 -10.91 4.96 14.77
CA THR A 82 -11.72 5.91 15.53
C THR A 82 -11.44 7.34 15.05
N GLU A 83 -12.40 8.25 15.25
CA GLU A 83 -12.20 9.67 14.92
C GLU A 83 -11.03 10.27 15.72
N GLU A 84 -10.82 9.80 16.96
CA GLU A 84 -9.68 10.22 17.79
C GLU A 84 -8.35 9.57 17.40
N LYS A 85 -8.33 8.65 16.41
CA LYS A 85 -7.12 7.95 15.95
C LYS A 85 -6.32 7.31 17.10
N ASN A 86 -7.04 6.70 18.05
CA ASN A 86 -6.49 6.01 19.21
C ASN A 86 -6.74 4.50 19.20
N GLY A 87 -7.36 3.99 18.13
CA GLY A 87 -7.68 2.58 17.95
C GLY A 87 -8.46 2.34 16.66
N TRP A 88 -8.97 1.13 16.52
CA TRP A 88 -9.81 0.73 15.40
C TRP A 88 -10.80 -0.35 15.82
N SER A 89 -11.86 -0.50 15.03
CA SER A 89 -12.84 -1.59 15.14
C SER A 89 -12.91 -2.35 13.83
N TRP A 90 -13.36 -3.60 13.88
CA TRP A 90 -13.52 -4.43 12.68
C TRP A 90 -14.87 -4.15 12.00
N ASP A 91 -14.83 -3.66 10.77
CA ASP A 91 -15.99 -3.41 9.90
C ASP A 91 -15.81 -4.13 8.55
N PRO A 92 -16.24 -5.40 8.44
CA PRO A 92 -16.18 -6.16 7.20
C PRO A 92 -17.39 -5.88 6.29
N SER A 93 -18.17 -4.83 6.55
CA SER A 93 -19.41 -4.60 5.83
C SER A 93 -19.16 -4.22 4.38
N LYS A 94 -20.04 -4.66 3.48
CA LYS A 94 -20.03 -4.30 2.06
C LYS A 94 -20.03 -2.79 1.85
N ALA A 95 -20.77 -2.05 2.67
CA ALA A 95 -20.86 -0.60 2.56
C ALA A 95 -19.52 0.06 2.89
N TYR A 96 -18.89 -0.34 3.99
CA TYR A 96 -17.59 0.18 4.41
C TYR A 96 -16.51 -0.11 3.36
N ILE A 97 -16.36 -1.37 2.95
CA ILE A 97 -15.37 -1.79 1.94
C ILE A 97 -15.50 -1.00 0.63
N LYS A 98 -16.72 -0.77 0.16
CA LYS A 98 -16.97 0.00 -1.09
C LYS A 98 -16.68 1.50 -0.95
N THR A 99 -16.69 2.03 0.26
CA THR A 99 -16.31 3.42 0.53
C THR A 99 -14.80 3.52 0.64
N GLU A 100 -14.18 2.71 1.49
CA GLU A 100 -12.74 2.79 1.75
C GLU A 100 -11.88 2.46 0.54
N VAL A 101 -12.33 1.57 -0.35
CA VAL A 101 -11.60 1.35 -1.62
C VAL A 101 -11.46 2.64 -2.43
N LYS A 102 -12.43 3.56 -2.37
CA LYS A 102 -12.34 4.86 -3.05
C LYS A 102 -11.38 5.81 -2.33
N GLU A 103 -11.33 5.74 -1.01
CA GLU A 103 -10.39 6.55 -0.22
C GLU A 103 -8.96 6.08 -0.42
N SER A 104 -8.70 4.78 -0.47
CA SER A 104 -7.40 4.23 -0.88
C SER A 104 -7.04 4.66 -2.29
N LEU A 105 -7.97 4.57 -3.27
CA LEU A 105 -7.74 5.05 -4.64
C LEU A 105 -7.47 6.56 -4.75
N ARG A 106 -7.92 7.36 -3.78
CA ARG A 106 -7.64 8.80 -3.73
C ARG A 106 -6.23 9.08 -3.20
N ARG A 107 -5.75 8.26 -2.26
CA ARG A 107 -4.42 8.40 -1.62
C ARG A 107 -3.29 7.81 -2.48
N LEU A 108 -3.58 6.72 -3.21
CA LEU A 108 -2.66 5.97 -4.07
C LEU A 108 -2.66 6.48 -5.53
#